data_AF-A0A0G0CNF4-F1
#
_entry.id   AF-A0A0G0CNF4-F1
#
_cell.length_a   1.000
_cell.length_b   1.000
_cell.length_c   1.000
_cell.angle_alpha   90.00
_cell.angle_beta   90.00
_cell.angle_gamma   90.00
#
_symmetry.space_group_name_H-M   'P 1'
#
loop_
_entity.id
_entity.type
_entity.pdbx_description
1 polymer ?
#
loop_
_entity_poly.entity_id
_entity_poly.type
_entity_poly.pdbx_seq_one_letter_code
_entity_poly.pdbx_strand_id
1 'polypeptide(L)'
;MLNSSKDGNDDFNVEDIYTPLEVAKEEIWRRWNDKKLRKKVEDFLDSSIPKAMLNSPKAILARHIASPNNEFVKYLELAKRICLEPICLEYLDDKFRSENQDKYYLGKMFFCDGNGKKEGKRLNVKKVIDFDFSEGKRLADIKTLQGDSFIKFHHDLFGGFFNEYKNSITDESLWIKKNGGSPRIFYKKFLSLFICYGVLFENYLENKNEKEFTNSVVVPTFKKIYNIFGVKPLVVKIYPPKKENDLFWRHYPKFIEKTLK
;
A
#
# COMPACT_ATOMS: atom_id res chain seq x y z
N MET A 1 41.14 12.69 -1.72
CA MET A 1 41.34 11.38 -1.09
C MET A 1 40.92 11.49 0.37
N LEU A 2 39.80 10.87 0.73
CA LEU A 2 39.44 10.55 2.10
C LEU A 2 38.97 9.10 2.07
N ASN A 3 39.93 8.19 2.24
CA ASN A 3 39.65 6.83 2.66
C ASN A 3 39.36 6.90 4.15
N SER A 4 38.11 6.65 4.53
CA SER A 4 37.81 6.04 5.81
C SER A 4 36.92 4.84 5.54
N SER A 5 37.54 3.67 5.48
CA SER A 5 36.88 2.39 5.72
C SER A 5 36.11 2.46 7.04
N LYS A 6 34.78 2.49 6.95
CA LYS A 6 33.90 2.10 8.05
C LYS A 6 33.25 0.78 7.67
N ASP A 7 33.91 -0.33 8.00
CA ASP A 7 33.18 -1.50 8.46
C ASP A 7 32.47 -1.07 9.74
N GLY A 8 31.15 -0.89 9.65
CA GLY A 8 30.32 -0.42 10.73
C GLY A 8 28.93 -0.94 10.51
N ASN A 9 28.43 -1.68 11.48
CA ASN A 9 27.09 -2.21 11.53
C ASN A 9 26.10 -1.03 11.60
N ASP A 10 25.84 -0.36 10.48
CA ASP A 10 24.79 0.66 10.40
C ASP A 10 23.45 -0.08 10.51
N ASP A 11 22.87 -0.02 11.71
CA ASP A 11 21.53 -0.50 12.03
C ASP A 11 20.53 0.36 11.26
N PHE A 12 20.18 -0.13 10.08
CA PHE A 12 19.13 0.42 9.23
C PHE A 12 17.80 0.26 9.97
N ASN A 13 17.18 1.35 10.39
CA ASN A 13 15.93 1.35 11.14
C ASN A 13 14.72 1.60 10.24
N VAL A 14 13.52 1.38 10.77
CA VAL A 14 12.25 1.59 10.04
C VAL A 14 12.12 3.05 9.57
N GLU A 15 12.61 4.01 10.35
CA GLU A 15 12.56 5.43 9.96
C GLU A 15 13.41 5.75 8.72
N ASP A 16 14.49 4.99 8.46
CA ASP A 16 15.37 5.20 7.31
C ASP A 16 14.72 4.81 5.97
N ILE A 17 13.64 4.02 6.02
CA ILE A 17 12.84 3.65 4.84
C ILE A 17 12.21 4.89 4.21
N TYR A 18 11.80 5.86 5.02
CA TYR A 18 10.92 6.92 4.56
C TYR A 18 11.67 8.05 3.87
N THR A 19 11.03 8.59 2.84
CA THR A 19 11.45 9.77 2.10
C THR A 19 10.41 10.87 2.32
N PRO A 20 10.81 12.10 2.66
CA PRO A 20 9.87 13.22 2.72
C PRO A 20 9.14 13.41 1.38
N LEU A 21 7.85 13.76 1.42
CA LEU A 21 7.01 13.88 0.22
C LEU A 21 7.62 14.81 -0.84
N GLU A 22 8.10 15.99 -0.44
CA GLU A 22 8.68 16.97 -1.37
C GLU A 22 10.00 16.48 -1.98
N VAL A 23 10.79 15.68 -1.24
CA VAL A 23 11.99 15.04 -1.79
C VAL A 23 11.61 13.97 -2.81
N ALA A 24 10.61 13.14 -2.50
CA ALA A 24 10.16 12.09 -3.41
C ALA A 24 9.62 12.66 -4.74
N LYS A 25 8.95 13.82 -4.68
CA LYS A 25 8.42 14.55 -5.85
C LYS A 25 9.50 14.90 -6.88
N GLU A 26 10.64 15.42 -6.42
CA GLU A 26 11.73 15.81 -7.32
C GLU A 26 12.57 14.59 -7.72
N GLU A 27 12.86 13.74 -6.75
CA GLU A 27 13.78 12.62 -6.90
C GLU A 27 13.25 11.56 -7.86
N ILE A 28 11.94 11.31 -7.88
CA ILE A 28 11.35 10.34 -8.80
C ILE A 28 11.61 10.70 -10.26
N TRP A 29 11.47 11.98 -10.62
CA TRP A 29 11.71 12.44 -11.98
C TRP A 29 13.20 12.48 -12.32
N ARG A 30 14.06 12.85 -11.36
CA ARG A 30 15.51 12.75 -11.54
C ARG A 30 15.92 11.31 -11.87
N ARG A 31 15.43 10.33 -11.11
CA ARG A 31 15.75 8.90 -11.29
C ARG A 31 15.10 8.29 -12.52
N TRP A 32 13.87 8.70 -12.86
CA TRP A 32 13.22 8.29 -14.10
C TRP A 32 14.03 8.68 -15.33
N ASN A 33 14.65 9.86 -15.31
CA ASN A 33 15.46 10.38 -16.41
C ASN A 33 16.93 9.91 -16.37
N ASP A 34 17.37 9.28 -15.28
CA ASP A 34 18.68 8.64 -15.19
C ASP A 34 18.66 7.30 -15.95
N LYS A 35 19.06 7.33 -17.21
CA LYS A 35 19.09 6.14 -18.10
C LYS A 35 19.95 5.00 -17.54
N LYS A 36 21.05 5.32 -16.84
CA LYS A 36 21.98 4.30 -16.31
C LYS A 36 21.35 3.60 -15.12
N LEU A 37 20.77 4.36 -14.19
CA LEU A 37 20.04 3.80 -13.05
C LEU A 37 18.83 3.00 -13.52
N ARG A 38 18.02 3.56 -14.42
CA ARG A 38 16.81 2.90 -14.93
C ARG A 38 17.12 1.59 -15.63
N LYS A 39 18.14 1.57 -16.51
CA LYS A 39 18.59 0.32 -17.14
C LYS A 39 19.01 -0.73 -16.11
N LYS A 40 19.76 -0.34 -15.07
CA LYS A 40 20.16 -1.26 -14.00
C LYS A 40 18.95 -1.83 -13.25
N VAL A 41 17.89 -1.03 -13.04
CA VAL A 41 16.64 -1.48 -12.43
C VAL A 41 15.87 -2.42 -13.37
N GLU A 42 15.76 -2.09 -14.65
CA GLU A 42 15.12 -2.92 -15.68
C GLU A 42 15.77 -4.30 -15.78
N ASP A 43 17.11 -4.33 -15.88
CA ASP A 43 17.90 -5.56 -15.95
C ASP A 43 17.72 -6.41 -14.68
N PHE A 44 17.61 -5.79 -13.50
CA PHE A 44 17.34 -6.49 -12.23
C PHE A 44 15.92 -7.04 -12.14
N LEU A 45 14.94 -6.30 -12.64
CA LEU A 45 13.53 -6.69 -12.59
C LEU A 45 13.22 -7.81 -13.58
N ASP A 46 14.01 -7.97 -14.64
CA ASP A 46 13.87 -9.04 -15.65
C ASP A 46 12.44 -9.09 -16.20
N SER A 47 12.06 -8.04 -16.94
CA SER A 47 10.73 -7.86 -17.53
C SER A 47 9.55 -7.88 -16.53
N SER A 48 9.82 -7.74 -15.24
CA SER A 48 8.79 -7.77 -14.17
C SER A 48 8.31 -6.37 -13.78
N ILE A 49 8.32 -5.39 -14.68
CA ILE A 49 7.71 -4.08 -14.45
C ILE A 49 6.22 -4.18 -14.80
N PRO A 50 5.29 -3.86 -13.89
CA PRO A 50 3.86 -3.83 -14.20
C PRO A 50 3.57 -2.89 -15.37
N LYS A 51 2.69 -3.31 -16.29
CA LYS A 51 2.37 -2.52 -17.50
C LYS A 51 1.91 -1.10 -17.17
N ALA A 52 1.18 -0.95 -16.08
CA ALA A 52 0.63 0.31 -15.61
C ALA A 52 1.72 1.34 -15.24
N MET A 53 2.97 0.89 -15.03
CA MET A 53 4.10 1.73 -14.62
C MET A 53 5.10 2.03 -15.75
N LEU A 54 4.91 1.50 -16.96
CA LEU A 54 5.92 1.58 -18.03
C LEU A 54 6.11 2.98 -18.64
N ASN A 55 5.06 3.81 -18.63
CA ASN A 55 5.05 5.05 -19.41
C ASN A 55 5.48 6.30 -18.63
N SER A 56 5.28 6.29 -17.31
CA SER A 56 5.67 7.39 -16.42
C SER A 56 5.73 6.90 -14.97
N PRO A 57 6.45 7.59 -14.08
CA PRO A 57 6.40 7.28 -12.67
C PRO A 57 4.99 7.43 -12.10
N LYS A 58 4.63 6.57 -11.16
CA LYS A 58 3.31 6.54 -10.54
C LYS A 58 3.35 6.80 -9.05
N ALA A 59 2.30 7.38 -8.50
CA ALA A 59 2.02 7.26 -7.07
C ALA A 59 1.38 5.88 -6.87
N ILE A 60 1.90 5.08 -5.94
CA ILE A 60 1.47 3.70 -5.74
C ILE A 60 0.97 3.49 -4.33
N LEU A 61 -0.22 2.90 -4.20
CA LEU A 61 -0.73 2.31 -2.97
C LEU A 61 -0.87 0.80 -3.21
N ALA A 62 -0.43 -0.06 -2.29
CA ALA A 62 -0.57 -1.52 -2.43
C ALA A 62 -1.48 -2.07 -1.32
N ARG A 63 -2.65 -2.60 -1.66
CA ARG A 63 -3.63 -3.09 -0.68
C ARG A 63 -4.19 -4.43 -1.10
N HIS A 64 -4.88 -5.13 -0.19
CA HIS A 64 -5.54 -6.40 -0.52
C HIS A 64 -6.68 -6.18 -1.52
N ILE A 65 -7.54 -5.21 -1.23
CA ILE A 65 -8.62 -4.72 -2.10
C ILE A 65 -8.64 -3.19 -1.95
N ALA A 66 -8.71 -2.47 -3.06
CA ALA A 66 -8.91 -1.03 -3.14
C ALA A 66 -10.30 -0.68 -2.60
N SER A 67 -10.33 0.27 -1.67
CA SER A 67 -11.55 0.67 -1.00
C SER A 67 -11.51 2.15 -0.63
N PRO A 68 -12.64 2.88 -0.68
CA PRO A 68 -12.67 4.31 -0.45
C PRO A 68 -12.62 4.69 1.05
N ASN A 69 -11.67 4.12 1.80
CA ASN A 69 -11.45 4.47 3.21
C ASN A 69 -10.65 5.79 3.34
N ASN A 70 -10.48 6.28 4.57
CA ASN A 70 -9.80 7.55 4.83
C ASN A 70 -8.32 7.53 4.40
N GLU A 71 -7.65 6.37 4.48
CA GLU A 71 -6.31 6.19 3.95
C GLU A 71 -6.25 6.44 2.44
N PHE A 72 -7.16 5.83 1.68
CA PHE A 72 -7.20 5.98 0.23
C PHE A 72 -7.46 7.44 -0.17
N VAL A 73 -8.39 8.11 0.52
CA VAL A 73 -8.65 9.54 0.32
C VAL A 73 -7.38 10.36 0.54
N LYS A 74 -6.63 10.06 1.61
CA LYS A 74 -5.38 10.75 1.90
C LYS A 74 -4.29 10.46 0.87
N TYR A 75 -4.19 9.21 0.43
CA TYR A 75 -3.29 8.80 -0.64
C TYR A 75 -3.54 9.59 -1.93
N LEU A 76 -4.80 9.73 -2.37
CA LEU A 76 -5.14 10.53 -3.55
C LEU A 76 -4.75 12.00 -3.40
N GLU A 77 -4.96 12.59 -2.21
CA GLU A 77 -4.51 13.95 -1.90
C GLU A 77 -2.98 14.09 -2.07
N LEU A 78 -2.21 13.14 -1.53
CA LEU A 78 -0.76 13.15 -1.61
C LEU A 78 -0.24 12.92 -3.04
N ALA A 79 -0.84 11.99 -3.78
CA ALA A 79 -0.52 11.73 -5.19
C ALA A 79 -0.70 13.00 -6.02
N LYS A 80 -1.81 13.73 -5.81
CA LYS A 80 -2.09 15.02 -6.46
C LYS A 80 -1.03 16.07 -6.12
N ARG A 81 -0.58 16.16 -4.87
CA ARG A 81 0.44 17.14 -4.44
C ARG A 81 1.79 16.96 -5.13
N ILE A 82 2.16 15.72 -5.45
CA ILE A 82 3.39 15.39 -6.17
C ILE A 82 3.20 15.24 -7.68
N CYS A 83 1.99 15.51 -8.17
CA CYS A 83 1.62 15.48 -9.58
C CYS A 83 1.93 14.14 -10.26
N LEU A 84 1.76 13.02 -9.54
CA LEU A 84 1.86 11.67 -10.11
C LEU A 84 0.48 11.06 -10.24
N GLU A 85 0.29 10.31 -11.33
CA GLU A 85 -0.93 9.53 -11.54
C GLU A 85 -1.00 8.40 -10.49
N PRO A 86 -2.12 8.28 -9.76
CA PRO A 86 -2.27 7.25 -8.75
C PRO A 86 -2.60 5.89 -9.36
N ILE A 87 -2.03 4.83 -8.79
CA ILE A 87 -2.37 3.43 -9.07
C ILE A 87 -2.47 2.66 -7.74
N CYS A 88 -3.49 1.82 -7.62
CA CYS A 88 -3.64 0.89 -6.52
C CYS A 88 -3.33 -0.53 -7.01
N LEU A 89 -2.31 -1.15 -6.43
CA LEU A 89 -1.95 -2.54 -6.70
C LEU A 89 -2.68 -3.44 -5.69
N GLU A 90 -3.42 -4.42 -6.19
CA GLU A 90 -4.20 -5.37 -5.41
C GLU A 90 -3.56 -6.77 -5.35
N TYR A 91 -3.92 -7.56 -4.34
CA TYR A 91 -3.58 -8.98 -4.28
C TYR A 91 -4.84 -9.83 -4.01
N LEU A 92 -5.66 -10.00 -5.05
CA LEU A 92 -6.98 -10.64 -4.96
C LEU A 92 -6.91 -12.16 -4.69
N ASP A 93 -5.78 -12.79 -5.01
CA ASP A 93 -5.51 -14.21 -4.73
C ASP A 93 -5.12 -14.48 -3.26
N ASP A 94 -4.91 -13.46 -2.45
CA ASP A 94 -4.59 -13.63 -1.03
C ASP A 94 -5.76 -14.25 -0.26
N LYS A 95 -5.46 -14.90 0.86
CA LYS A 95 -6.46 -15.48 1.77
C LYS A 95 -6.94 -14.44 2.76
N PHE A 96 -8.24 -14.41 3.01
CA PHE A 96 -8.82 -13.63 4.08
C PHE A 96 -8.39 -14.20 5.44
N ARG A 97 -7.87 -13.32 6.28
CA ARG A 97 -7.46 -13.60 7.66
C ARG A 97 -7.94 -12.45 8.52
N SER A 98 -8.83 -12.72 9.46
CA SER A 98 -9.42 -11.69 10.32
C SER A 98 -8.41 -11.05 11.27
N GLU A 99 -7.25 -11.68 11.53
CA GLU A 99 -6.17 -11.05 12.30
C GLU A 99 -5.50 -9.90 11.54
N ASN A 100 -5.54 -9.92 10.19
CA ASN A 100 -5.07 -8.82 9.37
C ASN A 100 -6.09 -7.67 9.44
N GLN A 101 -5.70 -6.55 10.06
CA GLN A 101 -6.59 -5.42 10.29
C GLN A 101 -7.13 -4.82 8.98
N ASP A 102 -6.32 -4.70 7.93
CA ASP A 102 -6.80 -4.14 6.66
C ASP A 102 -7.93 -5.00 6.07
N LYS A 103 -7.78 -6.33 6.10
CA LYS A 103 -8.83 -7.27 5.68
C LYS A 103 -10.05 -7.23 6.59
N TYR A 104 -9.84 -7.17 7.91
CA TYR A 104 -10.93 -7.07 8.87
C TYR A 104 -11.82 -5.85 8.59
N TYR A 105 -11.23 -4.69 8.32
CA TYR A 105 -11.96 -3.45 8.07
C TYR A 105 -12.63 -3.38 6.69
N LEU A 106 -12.19 -4.20 5.73
CA LEU A 106 -12.94 -4.45 4.50
C LEU A 106 -14.21 -5.28 4.80
N GLY A 107 -14.08 -6.34 5.60
CA GLY A 107 -15.19 -7.22 5.98
C GLY A 107 -16.20 -6.59 6.96
N LYS A 108 -15.77 -5.57 7.70
CA LYS A 108 -16.58 -4.80 8.66
C LYS A 108 -16.21 -3.33 8.58
N MET A 109 -17.06 -2.56 7.92
CA MET A 109 -16.83 -1.14 7.65
C MET A 109 -17.21 -0.30 8.86
N PHE A 110 -16.33 0.61 9.27
CA PHE A 110 -16.54 1.55 10.37
C PHE A 110 -16.69 2.97 9.83
N PHE A 111 -17.70 3.70 10.29
CA PHE A 111 -17.98 5.09 9.90
C PHE A 111 -17.93 5.97 11.14
N CYS A 112 -17.08 7.00 11.13
CA CYS A 112 -16.97 7.93 12.25
C CYS A 112 -17.91 9.13 12.06
N ASP A 113 -18.89 9.26 12.95
CA ASP A 113 -19.94 10.29 12.90
C ASP A 113 -19.79 11.34 14.02
N GLY A 114 -18.57 11.84 14.19
CA GLY A 114 -18.22 12.85 15.19
C GLY A 114 -18.00 12.30 16.61
N ASN A 115 -18.02 13.21 17.58
CA ASN A 115 -17.86 12.87 19.00
C ASN A 115 -19.22 12.59 19.64
N GLY A 116 -19.29 11.55 20.46
CA GLY A 116 -20.43 11.25 21.31
C GLY A 116 -20.49 12.16 22.54
N LYS A 117 -21.54 11.98 23.36
CA LYS A 117 -21.82 12.81 24.55
C LYS A 117 -20.70 12.83 25.61
N LYS A 118 -19.71 11.93 25.52
CA LYS A 118 -18.55 11.81 26.43
C LYS A 118 -17.22 11.86 25.68
N GLU A 119 -17.14 12.64 24.60
CA GLU A 119 -15.94 12.82 23.75
C GLU A 119 -15.43 11.57 23.00
N GLY A 120 -15.94 10.36 23.29
CA GLY A 120 -15.65 9.15 22.51
C GLY A 120 -16.23 9.23 21.09
N LYS A 121 -15.51 8.71 20.09
CA LYS A 121 -15.96 8.71 18.69
C LYS A 121 -17.28 7.93 18.54
N ARG A 122 -18.30 8.53 17.93
CA ARG A 122 -19.53 7.82 17.54
C ARG A 122 -19.22 7.00 16.28
N LEU A 123 -19.26 5.67 16.40
CA LEU A 123 -19.01 4.76 15.29
C LEU A 123 -20.31 4.09 14.84
N ASN A 124 -20.63 4.19 13.56
CA ASN A 124 -21.56 3.27 12.92
C ASN A 124 -20.77 2.15 12.23
N VAL A 125 -21.30 0.93 12.24
CA VAL A 125 -20.60 -0.26 11.80
C VAL A 125 -21.50 -1.07 10.89
N LYS A 126 -21.00 -1.41 9.69
CA LYS A 126 -21.69 -2.29 8.74
C LYS A 126 -20.86 -3.55 8.50
N LYS A 127 -21.39 -4.71 8.90
CA LYS A 127 -20.79 -6.02 8.58
C LYS A 127 -21.08 -6.33 7.11
N VAL A 128 -20.05 -6.59 6.32
CA VAL A 128 -20.14 -6.82 4.86
C VAL A 128 -20.11 -8.29 4.52
N ILE A 129 -19.33 -9.09 5.26
CA ILE A 129 -19.16 -10.54 5.03
C ILE A 129 -19.44 -11.32 6.31
N ASP A 130 -19.64 -12.63 6.17
CA ASP A 130 -19.59 -13.53 7.32
C ASP A 130 -18.14 -13.97 7.59
N PHE A 131 -17.59 -13.61 8.76
CA PHE A 131 -16.18 -13.84 9.09
C PHE A 131 -15.86 -15.33 9.24
N ASP A 132 -16.70 -16.07 9.96
CA ASP A 132 -16.48 -17.50 10.23
C ASP A 132 -16.49 -18.30 8.91
N PHE A 133 -17.39 -17.93 8.00
CA PHE A 133 -17.45 -18.55 6.67
C PHE A 133 -16.31 -18.11 5.74
N SER A 134 -15.78 -16.89 5.91
CA SER A 134 -14.79 -16.30 4.99
C SER A 134 -13.34 -16.59 5.38
N GLU A 135 -13.09 -16.95 6.64
CA GLU A 135 -11.76 -17.21 7.19
C GLU A 135 -11.00 -18.26 6.36
N GLY A 136 -9.79 -17.90 5.92
CA GLY A 136 -8.93 -18.75 5.10
C GLY A 136 -9.28 -18.89 3.61
N LYS A 137 -10.43 -18.35 3.15
CA LYS A 137 -10.80 -18.34 1.72
C LYS A 137 -10.04 -17.27 0.95
N ARG A 138 -9.85 -17.45 -0.36
CA ARG A 138 -9.29 -16.38 -1.20
C ARG A 138 -10.27 -15.20 -1.24
N LEU A 139 -9.75 -13.98 -1.29
CA LEU A 139 -10.59 -12.78 -1.38
C LEU A 139 -11.54 -12.83 -2.57
N ALA A 140 -11.08 -13.39 -3.70
CA ALA A 140 -11.88 -13.63 -4.90
C ALA A 140 -13.07 -14.59 -4.73
N ASP A 141 -13.02 -15.48 -3.73
CA ASP A 141 -14.05 -16.49 -3.49
C ASP A 141 -15.09 -16.06 -2.44
N ILE A 142 -14.92 -14.87 -1.84
CA ILE A 142 -15.80 -14.38 -0.76
C ILE A 142 -17.01 -13.65 -1.33
N LYS A 143 -18.16 -13.90 -0.70
CA LYS A 143 -19.41 -13.19 -0.96
C LYS A 143 -19.77 -12.26 0.20
N THR A 144 -20.43 -11.17 -0.10
CA THR A 144 -21.07 -10.30 0.90
C THR A 144 -22.24 -11.03 1.56
N LEU A 145 -22.73 -10.49 2.68
CA LEU A 145 -23.96 -10.98 3.33
C LEU A 145 -25.18 -10.88 2.41
N GLN A 146 -25.13 -10.03 1.38
CA GLN A 146 -26.15 -9.88 0.35
C GLN A 146 -25.95 -10.86 -0.83
N GLY A 147 -24.86 -11.64 -0.85
CA GLY A 147 -24.58 -12.65 -1.86
C GLY A 147 -23.74 -12.18 -3.05
N ASP A 148 -23.41 -10.88 -3.13
CA ASP A 148 -22.56 -10.30 -4.17
C ASP A 148 -21.09 -10.67 -3.98
N SER A 149 -20.28 -10.56 -5.04
CA SER A 149 -18.82 -10.69 -4.91
C SER A 149 -18.26 -9.59 -3.99
N PHE A 150 -17.43 -9.99 -3.02
CA PHE A 150 -16.81 -9.06 -2.06
C PHE A 150 -15.89 -8.02 -2.74
N ILE A 151 -15.13 -8.45 -3.75
CA ILE A 151 -14.31 -7.56 -4.57
C ILE A 151 -15.18 -6.57 -5.33
N LYS A 152 -16.22 -7.07 -6.03
CA LYS A 152 -17.14 -6.21 -6.78
C LYS A 152 -17.81 -5.17 -5.89
N PHE A 153 -18.22 -5.55 -4.68
CA PHE A 153 -18.80 -4.62 -3.71
C PHE A 153 -17.87 -3.43 -3.43
N HIS A 154 -16.59 -3.68 -3.13
CA HIS A 154 -15.63 -2.60 -2.84
C HIS A 154 -15.27 -1.80 -4.09
N HIS A 155 -15.14 -2.43 -5.25
CA HIS A 155 -14.85 -1.76 -6.52
C HIS A 155 -16.01 -0.89 -7.00
N ASP A 156 -17.26 -1.32 -6.83
CA ASP A 156 -18.45 -0.52 -7.14
C ASP A 156 -18.56 0.66 -6.19
N LEU A 157 -18.33 0.43 -4.90
CA LEU A 157 -18.30 1.49 -3.90
C LEU A 157 -17.22 2.52 -4.25
N PHE A 158 -16.02 2.05 -4.59
CA PHE A 158 -14.91 2.88 -5.03
C PHE A 158 -15.29 3.70 -6.28
N GLY A 159 -15.76 3.05 -7.34
CA GLY A 159 -16.14 3.70 -8.59
C GLY A 159 -17.30 4.68 -8.45
N GLY A 160 -18.18 4.50 -7.45
CA GLY A 160 -19.25 5.45 -7.13
C GLY A 160 -18.75 6.79 -6.59
N PHE A 161 -17.57 6.83 -5.95
CA PHE A 161 -16.99 8.05 -5.37
C PHE A 161 -15.74 8.57 -6.08
N PHE A 162 -15.02 7.69 -6.78
CA PHE A 162 -13.71 7.94 -7.38
C PHE A 162 -13.68 7.40 -8.82
N ASN A 163 -14.72 7.69 -9.60
CA ASN A 163 -14.91 7.16 -10.95
C ASN A 163 -13.73 7.47 -11.87
N GLU A 164 -13.12 8.65 -11.72
CA GLU A 164 -11.95 9.07 -12.49
C GLU A 164 -10.71 8.20 -12.24
N TYR A 165 -10.66 7.49 -11.11
CA TYR A 165 -9.57 6.59 -10.74
C TYR A 165 -9.95 5.10 -10.87
N LYS A 166 -11.11 4.77 -11.45
CA LYS A 166 -11.56 3.36 -11.57
C LYS A 166 -10.55 2.49 -12.34
N ASN A 167 -9.89 3.06 -13.34
CA ASN A 167 -8.88 2.38 -14.14
C ASN A 167 -7.48 2.35 -13.48
N SER A 168 -7.34 2.99 -12.32
CA SER A 168 -6.09 2.99 -11.54
C SER A 168 -5.94 1.76 -10.65
N ILE A 169 -6.91 0.84 -10.62
CA ILE A 169 -6.84 -0.39 -9.82
C ILE A 169 -6.30 -1.52 -10.69
N THR A 170 -5.28 -2.24 -10.21
CA THR A 170 -4.68 -3.37 -10.94
C THR A 170 -4.46 -4.55 -10.00
N ASP A 171 -4.93 -5.73 -10.40
CA ASP A 171 -4.65 -6.98 -9.67
C ASP A 171 -3.26 -7.52 -10.03
N GLU A 172 -2.39 -7.59 -9.04
CA GLU A 172 -1.01 -8.07 -9.17
C GLU A 172 -0.85 -9.53 -8.72
N SER A 173 -1.94 -10.28 -8.53
CA SER A 173 -1.90 -11.69 -8.15
C SER A 173 -0.99 -12.54 -9.05
N LEU A 174 -1.07 -12.35 -10.37
CA LEU A 174 -0.21 -13.03 -11.34
C LEU A 174 1.25 -12.58 -11.25
N TRP A 175 1.49 -11.29 -11.01
CA TRP A 175 2.83 -10.74 -10.85
C TRP A 175 3.50 -11.30 -9.59
N ILE A 176 2.78 -11.36 -8.47
CA ILE A 176 3.26 -11.93 -7.21
C ILE A 176 3.63 -13.40 -7.40
N LYS A 177 2.76 -14.19 -8.05
CA LYS A 177 3.00 -15.60 -8.34
C LYS A 177 4.25 -15.81 -9.20
N LYS A 178 4.40 -15.04 -10.28
CA LYS A 178 5.57 -15.10 -11.19
C LYS A 178 6.87 -14.70 -10.48
N ASN A 179 6.79 -13.85 -9.47
CA ASN A 179 7.94 -13.37 -8.71
C ASN A 179 8.18 -14.14 -7.40
N GLY A 180 7.74 -15.40 -7.35
CA GLY A 180 8.06 -16.36 -6.29
C GLY A 180 6.98 -16.52 -5.22
N GLY A 181 5.86 -15.82 -5.32
CA GLY A 181 4.63 -16.06 -4.53
C GLY A 181 4.70 -15.78 -3.03
N SER A 182 5.89 -15.57 -2.46
CA SER A 182 6.07 -15.28 -1.04
C SER A 182 6.70 -13.90 -0.83
N PRO A 183 6.26 -13.13 0.19
CA PRO A 183 6.81 -11.80 0.44
C PRO A 183 8.33 -11.77 0.55
N ARG A 184 8.93 -12.78 1.20
CA ARG A 184 10.40 -12.90 1.35
C ARG A 184 11.15 -12.94 0.01
N ILE A 185 10.49 -13.35 -1.07
CA ILE A 185 11.07 -13.44 -2.41
C ILE A 185 10.67 -12.23 -3.24
N PHE A 186 9.37 -11.97 -3.39
CA PHE A 186 8.91 -10.94 -4.33
C PHE A 186 9.19 -9.52 -3.83
N TYR A 187 9.37 -9.28 -2.52
CA TYR A 187 9.64 -7.93 -2.00
C TYR A 187 10.90 -7.31 -2.58
N LYS A 188 11.90 -8.11 -2.98
CA LYS A 188 13.11 -7.61 -3.63
C LYS A 188 12.76 -6.90 -4.94
N LYS A 189 11.94 -7.54 -5.78
CA LYS A 189 11.49 -6.93 -7.04
C LYS A 189 10.47 -5.82 -6.79
N PHE A 190 9.56 -6.02 -5.85
CA PHE A 190 8.54 -5.02 -5.51
C PHE A 190 9.17 -3.70 -5.06
N LEU A 191 10.09 -3.73 -4.09
CA LEU A 191 10.76 -2.52 -3.61
C LEU A 191 11.68 -1.89 -4.67
N SER A 192 12.27 -2.69 -5.57
CA SER A 192 13.05 -2.18 -6.70
C SER A 192 12.23 -1.36 -7.70
N LEU A 193 10.91 -1.59 -7.80
CA LEU A 193 10.04 -0.75 -8.66
C LEU A 193 10.11 0.72 -8.23
N PHE A 194 10.19 1.00 -6.92
CA PHE A 194 10.20 2.36 -6.38
C PHE A 194 11.59 3.02 -6.40
N ILE A 195 12.56 2.42 -7.10
CA ILE A 195 13.82 3.10 -7.41
C ILE A 195 13.58 4.11 -8.53
N CYS A 196 12.87 3.73 -9.61
CA CYS A 196 12.62 4.61 -10.76
C CYS A 196 11.15 4.76 -11.15
N TYR A 197 10.31 3.74 -10.93
CA TYR A 197 8.99 3.65 -11.57
C TYR A 197 7.83 4.14 -10.72
N GLY A 198 8.05 4.46 -9.45
CA GLY A 198 7.01 5.06 -8.64
C GLY A 198 7.45 5.45 -7.25
N VAL A 199 6.51 6.10 -6.56
CA VAL A 199 6.61 6.45 -5.15
C VAL A 199 5.59 5.58 -4.41
N LEU A 200 6.07 4.72 -3.51
CA LEU A 200 5.22 3.89 -2.67
C LEU A 200 4.68 4.72 -1.52
N PHE A 201 3.37 4.76 -1.37
CA PHE A 201 2.69 5.32 -0.22
C PHE A 201 2.40 4.20 0.76
N GLU A 202 3.13 4.16 1.87
CA GLU A 202 2.99 3.11 2.88
C GLU A 202 3.39 3.59 4.27
N ASN A 203 2.75 3.01 5.28
CA ASN A 203 3.08 3.17 6.68
C ASN A 203 3.54 1.81 7.23
N TYR A 204 4.84 1.52 7.18
CA TYR A 204 5.42 0.39 7.91
C TYR A 204 5.42 0.69 9.40
N LEU A 205 4.48 0.09 10.14
CA LEU A 205 4.31 0.32 11.57
C LEU A 205 5.20 -0.63 12.39
N GLU A 206 5.61 -0.14 13.56
CA GLU A 206 6.23 -0.97 14.60
C GLU A 206 5.20 -1.51 15.62
N ASN A 207 3.91 -1.46 15.30
CA ASN A 207 2.88 -2.06 16.14
C ASN A 207 3.08 -3.60 16.19
N LYS A 208 2.56 -4.27 17.24
CA LYS A 208 2.87 -5.68 17.51
C LYS A 208 2.62 -6.63 16.32
N ASN A 209 1.62 -6.35 15.49
CA ASN A 209 1.19 -7.26 14.42
C ASN A 209 2.00 -7.09 13.13
N GLU A 210 2.48 -5.89 12.83
CA GLU A 210 3.25 -5.61 11.60
C GLU A 210 4.77 -5.59 11.85
N LYS A 211 5.21 -5.39 13.10
CA LYS A 211 6.62 -5.28 13.46
C LYS A 211 7.46 -6.47 13.00
N GLU A 212 6.96 -7.69 13.14
CA GLU A 212 7.70 -8.88 12.71
C GLU A 212 7.91 -8.91 11.20
N PHE A 213 6.88 -8.56 10.42
CA PHE A 213 6.99 -8.49 8.97
C PHE A 213 7.95 -7.38 8.54
N THR A 214 7.80 -6.19 9.12
CA THR A 214 8.66 -5.03 8.84
C THR A 214 10.14 -5.36 9.12
N ASN A 215 10.44 -5.93 10.28
CA ASN A 215 11.81 -6.21 10.69
C ASN A 215 12.42 -7.43 10.00
N SER A 216 11.62 -8.45 9.67
CA SER A 216 12.13 -9.69 9.08
C SER A 216 12.09 -9.73 7.55
N VAL A 217 11.32 -8.84 6.91
CA VAL A 217 11.15 -8.79 5.45
C VAL A 217 11.49 -7.42 4.89
N VAL A 218 10.81 -6.37 5.34
CA VAL A 218 10.89 -5.04 4.71
C VAL A 218 12.28 -4.42 4.91
N VAL A 219 12.70 -4.19 6.16
CA VAL A 219 13.99 -3.56 6.50
C VAL A 219 15.18 -4.29 5.87
N PRO A 220 15.32 -5.64 5.99
CA PRO A 220 16.43 -6.35 5.37
C PRO A 220 16.41 -6.29 3.85
N THR A 221 15.23 -6.30 3.23
CA THR A 221 15.11 -6.16 1.78
C THR A 221 15.50 -4.76 1.33
N PHE A 222 15.04 -3.74 2.06
CA PHE A 222 15.35 -2.35 1.77
C PHE A 222 16.86 -2.09 1.82
N LYS A 223 17.56 -2.58 2.86
CA LYS A 223 19.03 -2.52 2.96
C LYS A 223 19.72 -3.22 1.79
N LYS A 224 19.22 -4.39 1.36
CA LYS A 224 19.76 -5.10 0.18
C LYS A 224 19.58 -4.28 -1.10
N ILE A 225 18.40 -3.69 -1.33
CA ILE A 225 18.14 -2.86 -2.51
C ILE A 225 19.02 -1.62 -2.49
N TYR A 226 19.18 -0.96 -1.34
CA TYR A 226 20.10 0.16 -1.19
C TYR A 226 21.54 -0.21 -1.56
N ASN A 227 22.04 -1.34 -1.06
CA ASN A 227 23.39 -1.82 -1.39
C ASN A 227 23.56 -2.16 -2.88
N ILE A 228 22.50 -2.63 -3.54
CA ILE A 228 22.53 -2.95 -4.98
C ILE A 228 22.57 -1.67 -5.82
N PHE A 229 21.69 -0.71 -5.55
CA PHE A 229 21.48 0.44 -6.44
C PHE A 229 22.21 1.72 -6.01
N GLY A 230 22.68 1.79 -4.76
CA GLY A 230 23.28 2.99 -4.16
C GLY A 230 22.27 4.08 -3.81
N VAL A 231 20.97 3.84 -4.07
CA VAL A 231 19.87 4.73 -3.72
C VAL A 231 18.73 3.91 -3.12
N LYS A 232 17.99 4.52 -2.20
CA LYS A 232 16.89 3.85 -1.51
C LYS A 232 15.58 3.92 -2.30
N PRO A 233 14.70 2.91 -2.25
CA PRO A 233 13.33 3.02 -2.75
C PRO A 233 12.61 4.27 -2.21
N LEU A 234 11.78 4.91 -3.03
CA LEU A 234 10.98 6.07 -2.62
C LEU A 234 9.70 5.60 -1.93
N VAL A 235 9.71 5.63 -0.59
CA VAL A 235 8.57 5.30 0.26
C VAL A 235 8.16 6.53 1.06
N VAL A 236 6.88 6.91 1.02
CA VAL A 236 6.33 8.08 1.69
C VAL A 236 5.23 7.64 2.66
N LYS A 237 5.27 8.15 3.90
CA LYS A 237 4.18 7.93 4.88
C LYS A 237 2.90 8.60 4.38
N ILE A 238 1.78 7.89 4.42
CA ILE A 238 0.44 8.43 4.13
C ILE A 238 0.00 9.36 5.27
N TYR A 239 0.29 8.96 6.51
CA TYR A 239 -0.09 9.69 7.70
C TYR A 239 1.01 9.65 8.78
N PRO A 240 1.06 10.64 9.68
CA PRO A 240 2.05 10.65 10.77
C PRO A 240 1.79 9.49 11.75
N PRO A 241 2.83 8.84 12.29
CA PRO A 241 2.68 7.83 13.31
C PRO A 241 2.26 8.50 14.63
N LYS A 242 0.97 8.60 14.90
CA LYS A 242 0.42 8.97 16.21
C LYS A 242 -0.36 7.80 16.79
N LYS A 243 -0.09 7.47 18.07
CA LYS A 243 -0.53 6.26 18.78
C LYS A 243 -2.05 6.02 18.86
N GLU A 244 -2.91 7.02 18.66
CA GLU A 244 -4.37 6.89 18.84
C GLU A 244 -5.20 6.95 17.53
N ASN A 245 -4.59 7.24 16.38
CA ASN A 245 -5.33 7.48 15.12
C ASN A 245 -5.06 6.46 14.01
N ASP A 246 -4.39 5.33 14.28
CA ASP A 246 -4.11 4.29 13.28
C ASP A 246 -5.41 3.68 12.70
N LEU A 247 -6.42 3.43 13.55
CA LEU A 247 -7.69 2.84 13.11
C LEU A 247 -8.52 3.81 12.25
N PHE A 248 -8.39 5.13 12.47
CA PHE A 248 -9.15 6.12 11.71
C PHE A 248 -8.89 6.01 10.20
N TRP A 249 -7.68 5.68 9.80
CA TRP A 249 -7.31 5.53 8.39
C TRP A 249 -7.99 4.34 7.71
N ARG A 250 -8.35 3.31 8.50
CA ARG A 250 -9.13 2.15 8.04
C ARG A 250 -10.64 2.39 8.06
N HIS A 251 -11.11 3.47 8.69
CA HIS A 251 -12.51 3.85 8.68
C HIS A 251 -12.89 4.47 7.33
N TYR A 252 -14.19 4.47 7.04
CA TYR A 252 -14.78 5.06 5.86
C TYR A 252 -15.32 6.46 6.16
N PRO A 253 -15.20 7.40 5.20
CA PRO A 253 -15.87 8.68 5.27
C PRO A 253 -17.39 8.52 5.43
N LYS A 254 -18.01 9.37 6.27
CA LYS A 254 -19.45 9.31 6.55
C LYS A 254 -20.32 9.44 5.30
N PHE A 255 -19.88 10.18 4.29
CA PHE A 255 -20.68 10.36 3.06
C PHE A 255 -20.91 9.04 2.30
N ILE A 256 -20.02 8.04 2.49
CA ILE A 256 -20.14 6.71 1.90
C ILE A 256 -21.23 5.88 2.57
N GLU A 257 -21.46 6.09 3.86
CA GLU A 257 -22.44 5.34 4.64
C GLU A 257 -23.85 5.42 4.04
N LYS A 258 -24.20 6.58 3.48
CA LYS A 258 -25.52 6.90 2.92
C LYS A 258 -25.85 6.10 1.66
N THR A 259 -24.84 5.60 0.94
CA THR A 259 -25.05 4.82 -0.28
C THR A 259 -25.16 3.33 -0.03
N LEU A 260 -24.80 2.89 1.19
CA LEU A 260 -24.93 1.51 1.62
C LEU A 260 -26.37 1.29 2.11
N LYS A 261 -27.16 0.53 1.36
CA LYS A 261 -28.51 0.10 1.77
C LYS A 261 -28.46 -0.85 2.96
#